data_AF-A0A9Q9WU13-F1
#
_entry.id   AF-A0A9Q9WU13-F1
#
_cell.length_a   1.000
_cell.length_b   1.000
_cell.length_c   1.000
_cell.angle_alpha   90.00
_cell.angle_beta   90.00
_cell.angle_gamma   90.00
#
_symmetry.space_group_name_H-M   'P 1'
#
loop_
_entity.id
_entity.type
_entity.pdbx_description
1 polymer ?
#
loop_
_entity_poly.entity_id
_entity_poly.type
_entity_poly.pdbx_seq_one_letter_code
_entity_poly.pdbx_strand_id
1 'polypeptide(L)'
;MELVKNYVKKAMPSLSSDQMDTLMAKLEELGVLSVDDLSLVDPEDIKDTLPFIQCKRFVRAVKALEADSQAPPQFTRPGPSSTPEPQRFQLPSTPPETADSPSQDTYSVPWHNFPSKVMDELRGKKYIMGKDRREMVQIVAEDYLHKHPGRPGRQKLRELASMIVGQYPASFKLTEPFGNKPFAKDGSETVIRQLEHRIENMKRPQSSLKRRAGGENSTKKRPRNSDLYGCVAWDPIIEGTVCREDLLSKRDDLKRAFQTRDLQESSVRKLMTETYPIQREILNDADTPIGVVKDEWPFLFEVPHLFDHASKLLGFSVQNKLAQELSKKEKGINDFLDSKGMKTGEGTIQLICGIAKYFKEDSYKLFDKKEISADPEVELPVTPCILVRGDQQFKIALDGLLVMTTSPLPLWP
;
A
#
# COMPACT_ATOMS: atom_id res chain seq x y z
N MET A 1 9.43 -45.38 -12.36
CA MET A 1 8.03 -45.43 -11.92
C MET A 1 7.81 -45.88 -10.47
N GLU A 2 8.41 -46.96 -9.97
CA GLU A 2 8.16 -47.41 -8.58
C GLU A 2 8.57 -46.36 -7.50
N LEU A 3 9.69 -45.66 -7.71
CA LEU A 3 10.13 -44.56 -6.85
C LEU A 3 9.19 -43.36 -6.91
N VAL A 4 8.66 -43.05 -8.10
CA VAL A 4 7.64 -42.01 -8.32
C VAL A 4 6.36 -42.40 -7.57
N LYS A 5 5.88 -43.65 -7.70
CA LYS A 5 4.69 -44.15 -7.00
C LYS A 5 4.82 -44.03 -5.47
N ASN A 6 5.98 -44.37 -4.92
CA ASN A 6 6.25 -44.22 -3.49
C ASN A 6 6.29 -42.75 -3.05
N TYR A 7 6.84 -41.88 -3.88
CA TYR A 7 6.88 -40.44 -3.62
C TYR A 7 5.47 -39.80 -3.68
N VAL A 8 4.67 -40.15 -4.69
CA VAL A 8 3.28 -39.72 -4.83
C VAL A 8 2.44 -40.22 -3.64
N LYS A 9 2.64 -41.46 -3.19
CA LYS A 9 1.98 -42.01 -2.00
C LYS A 9 2.37 -41.27 -0.71
N LYS A 10 3.63 -40.81 -0.60
CA LYS A 10 4.10 -39.98 0.52
C LYS A 10 3.50 -38.56 0.46
N ALA A 11 3.40 -37.98 -0.72
CA ALA A 11 2.83 -36.65 -0.94
C ALA A 11 1.29 -36.63 -0.72
N MET A 12 0.61 -37.71 -1.10
CA MET A 12 -0.85 -37.84 -1.06
C MET A 12 -1.28 -39.17 -0.42
N PRO A 13 -1.10 -39.34 0.90
CA PRO A 13 -1.43 -40.58 1.60
C PRO A 13 -2.93 -40.88 1.66
N SER A 14 -3.78 -39.89 1.33
CA SER A 14 -5.25 -40.04 1.35
C SER A 14 -5.86 -40.52 0.03
N LEU A 15 -5.05 -40.87 -0.98
CA LEU A 15 -5.57 -41.37 -2.28
C LEU A 15 -6.02 -42.82 -2.16
N SER A 16 -7.17 -43.14 -2.77
CA SER A 16 -7.60 -44.53 -2.95
C SER A 16 -6.70 -45.25 -3.96
N SER A 17 -6.69 -46.59 -3.94
CA SER A 17 -5.86 -47.37 -4.87
C SER A 17 -6.20 -47.06 -6.33
N ASP A 18 -7.49 -46.98 -6.67
CA ASP A 18 -7.96 -46.72 -8.03
C ASP A 18 -7.57 -45.31 -8.52
N GLN A 19 -7.62 -44.31 -7.63
CA GLN A 19 -7.17 -42.94 -7.95
C GLN A 19 -5.65 -42.84 -8.07
N MET A 20 -4.91 -43.62 -7.28
CA MET A 20 -3.45 -43.70 -7.39
C MET A 20 -3.05 -44.30 -8.73
N ASP A 21 -3.66 -45.40 -9.15
CA ASP A 21 -3.32 -46.06 -10.41
C ASP A 21 -3.73 -45.22 -11.63
N THR A 22 -4.87 -44.52 -11.56
CA THR A 22 -5.31 -43.56 -12.59
C THR A 22 -4.35 -42.36 -12.70
N LEU A 23 -3.87 -41.83 -11.56
CA LEU A 23 -2.89 -40.74 -11.55
C LEU A 23 -1.54 -41.21 -12.09
N MET A 24 -1.07 -42.40 -11.70
CA MET A 24 0.20 -42.95 -12.19
C MET A 24 0.18 -43.19 -13.70
N ALA A 25 -0.92 -43.71 -14.25
CA ALA A 25 -1.08 -43.88 -15.70
C ALA A 25 -1.02 -42.54 -16.45
N LYS A 26 -1.60 -41.46 -15.89
CA LYS A 26 -1.53 -40.13 -16.50
C LYS A 26 -0.14 -39.50 -16.39
N LEU A 27 0.56 -39.71 -15.27
CA LEU A 27 1.95 -39.25 -15.13
C LEU A 27 2.88 -39.98 -16.11
N GLU A 28 2.64 -41.26 -16.39
CA GLU A 28 3.35 -41.99 -17.44
C GLU A 28 3.02 -41.45 -18.84
N GLU A 29 1.76 -41.12 -19.13
CA GLU A 29 1.34 -40.48 -20.38
C GLU A 29 2.00 -39.11 -20.59
N LEU A 30 2.20 -38.35 -19.51
CA LEU A 30 2.90 -37.05 -19.51
C LEU A 30 4.42 -37.18 -19.60
N GLY A 31 4.97 -38.41 -19.61
CA GLY A 31 6.40 -38.66 -19.74
C GLY A 31 7.21 -38.46 -18.45
N VAL A 32 6.57 -38.51 -17.29
CA VAL A 32 7.26 -38.42 -15.98
C VAL A 32 8.03 -39.72 -15.74
N LEU A 33 9.36 -39.67 -15.75
CA LEU A 33 10.21 -40.86 -15.56
C LEU A 33 10.92 -40.87 -14.20
N SER A 34 11.12 -39.71 -13.60
CA SER A 34 11.82 -39.50 -12.33
C SER A 34 11.00 -38.69 -11.31
N VAL A 35 11.47 -38.64 -10.08
CA VAL A 35 10.83 -37.86 -9.00
C VAL A 35 10.98 -36.35 -9.24
N ASP A 36 12.10 -35.93 -9.84
CA ASP A 36 12.39 -34.52 -10.13
C ASP A 36 11.42 -33.95 -11.19
N ASP A 37 10.98 -34.80 -12.13
CA ASP A 37 10.00 -34.43 -13.17
C ASP A 37 8.63 -34.06 -12.58
N LEU A 38 8.31 -34.51 -11.37
CA LEU A 38 7.04 -34.19 -10.70
C LEU A 38 6.90 -32.69 -10.38
N SER A 39 8.01 -31.98 -10.21
CA SER A 39 8.03 -30.54 -9.94
C SER A 39 7.53 -29.70 -11.12
N LEU A 40 7.62 -30.28 -12.33
CA LEU A 40 7.26 -29.67 -13.61
C LEU A 40 5.79 -29.93 -14.00
N VAL A 41 5.08 -30.78 -13.25
CA VAL A 41 3.67 -31.11 -13.52
C VAL A 41 2.76 -30.01 -12.97
N ASP A 42 1.94 -29.41 -13.83
CA ASP A 42 0.98 -28.38 -13.44
C ASP A 42 -0.39 -28.97 -13.10
N PRO A 43 -1.21 -28.26 -12.29
CA PRO A 43 -2.52 -28.76 -11.89
C PRO A 43 -3.49 -29.01 -13.06
N GLU A 44 -3.27 -28.36 -14.20
CA GLU A 44 -4.07 -28.53 -15.42
C GLU A 44 -3.76 -29.85 -16.16
N ASP A 45 -2.55 -30.38 -16.02
CA ASP A 45 -2.11 -31.60 -16.73
C ASP A 45 -2.71 -32.88 -16.12
N ILE A 46 -3.14 -32.80 -14.85
CA ILE A 46 -3.70 -33.90 -14.07
C ILE A 46 -5.15 -33.64 -13.62
N LYS A 47 -5.82 -32.65 -14.21
CA LYS A 47 -7.20 -32.27 -13.82
C LYS A 47 -8.25 -33.35 -14.13
N ASP A 48 -7.94 -34.25 -15.07
CA ASP A 48 -8.83 -35.32 -15.51
C ASP A 48 -8.71 -36.58 -14.65
N THR A 49 -7.70 -36.68 -13.77
CA THR A 49 -7.48 -37.84 -12.90
C THR A 49 -7.94 -37.61 -11.47
N LEU A 50 -7.93 -36.36 -11.00
CA LEU A 50 -8.29 -35.99 -9.64
C LEU A 50 -9.18 -34.74 -9.63
N PRO A 51 -10.02 -34.56 -8.61
CA PRO A 51 -10.74 -33.30 -8.42
C PRO A 51 -9.77 -32.12 -8.31
N PHE A 52 -10.14 -30.97 -8.86
CA PHE A 52 -9.30 -29.75 -8.95
C PHE A 52 -8.52 -29.39 -7.68
N ILE A 53 -9.15 -29.53 -6.51
CA ILE A 53 -8.50 -29.25 -5.22
C ILE A 53 -7.42 -30.30 -4.88
N GLN A 54 -7.63 -31.57 -5.26
CA GLN A 54 -6.63 -32.62 -5.10
C GLN A 54 -5.43 -32.45 -6.05
N CYS A 55 -5.64 -31.97 -7.28
CA CYS A 55 -4.54 -31.60 -8.20
C CYS A 55 -3.66 -30.49 -7.59
N LYS A 56 -4.28 -29.44 -7.05
CA LYS A 56 -3.56 -28.36 -6.36
C LYS A 56 -2.84 -28.83 -5.09
N ARG A 57 -3.44 -29.78 -4.36
CA ARG A 57 -2.80 -30.40 -3.18
C ARG A 57 -1.59 -31.24 -3.59
N PHE A 58 -1.69 -32.01 -4.66
CA PHE A 58 -0.60 -32.82 -5.20
C PHE A 58 0.61 -31.95 -5.59
N VAL A 59 0.42 -30.96 -6.45
CA VAL A 59 1.52 -30.06 -6.90
C VAL A 59 2.15 -29.32 -5.72
N ARG A 60 1.36 -28.88 -4.75
CA ARG A 60 1.87 -28.22 -3.54
C ARG A 60 2.67 -29.18 -2.65
N ALA A 61 2.23 -30.43 -2.52
CA ALA A 61 2.93 -31.44 -1.73
C ALA A 61 4.27 -31.79 -2.38
N VAL A 62 4.31 -32.02 -3.69
CA VAL A 62 5.55 -32.27 -4.43
C VAL A 62 6.57 -31.13 -4.23
N LYS A 63 6.16 -29.87 -4.45
CA LYS A 63 7.02 -28.69 -4.27
C LYS A 63 7.50 -28.50 -2.81
N ALA A 64 6.70 -28.92 -1.83
CA ALA A 64 7.08 -28.85 -0.43
C ALA A 64 8.09 -29.93 -0.02
N LEU A 65 7.98 -31.14 -0.59
CA LEU A 65 8.93 -32.21 -0.32
C LEU A 65 10.30 -31.98 -0.99
N GLU A 66 10.35 -31.27 -2.12
CA GLU A 66 11.62 -30.82 -2.72
C GLU A 66 12.32 -29.76 -1.87
N ALA A 67 11.56 -28.80 -1.33
CA ALA A 67 12.10 -27.75 -0.46
C ALA A 67 12.70 -28.28 0.86
N ASP A 68 12.20 -29.42 1.36
CA ASP A 68 12.73 -30.10 2.55
C ASP A 68 14.02 -30.88 2.26
N SER A 69 14.35 -31.13 0.98
CA SER A 69 15.51 -31.90 0.55
C SER A 69 16.75 -31.02 0.24
N GLN A 70 16.61 -29.69 0.23
CA GLN A 70 17.71 -28.73 0.03
C GLN A 70 17.92 -27.85 1.28
N ALA A 71 18.87 -28.23 2.14
CA ALA A 71 19.33 -27.40 3.26
C ALA A 71 20.55 -26.52 2.87
N PRO A 72 20.60 -25.21 3.18
CA PRO A 72 21.80 -24.38 3.05
C PRO A 72 22.73 -24.43 4.29
N PRO A 73 24.03 -24.11 4.15
CA PRO A 73 25.05 -24.33 5.18
C PRO A 73 25.01 -23.29 6.31
N GLN A 74 25.34 -23.75 7.53
CA GLN A 74 25.36 -22.98 8.77
C GLN A 74 26.58 -22.05 8.86
N PHE A 75 26.38 -20.78 9.21
CA PHE A 75 27.43 -19.87 9.68
C PHE A 75 27.30 -19.62 11.18
N THR A 76 28.37 -19.93 11.91
CA THR A 76 28.55 -19.76 13.35
C THR A 76 28.95 -18.33 13.72
N ARG A 77 28.46 -17.84 14.86
CA ARG A 77 28.73 -16.52 15.44
C ARG A 77 29.68 -16.66 16.65
N PRO A 78 30.72 -15.82 16.80
CA PRO A 78 31.38 -15.59 18.09
C PRO A 78 30.91 -14.31 18.80
N GLY A 79 30.99 -14.32 20.14
CA GLY A 79 30.50 -13.30 21.08
C GLY A 79 31.42 -12.06 21.31
N PRO A 80 31.05 -11.18 22.27
CA PRO A 80 31.53 -9.79 22.34
C PRO A 80 32.68 -9.56 23.34
N SER A 81 33.46 -8.49 23.12
CA SER A 81 34.51 -7.99 24.03
C SER A 81 34.32 -6.48 24.31
N SER A 82 34.34 -6.13 25.60
CA SER A 82 34.81 -4.91 26.31
C SER A 82 34.44 -3.47 25.87
N THR A 83 33.62 -2.82 26.72
CA THR A 83 33.63 -1.44 27.36
C THR A 83 34.60 -0.33 26.88
N PRO A 84 34.39 1.00 27.18
CA PRO A 84 33.61 1.59 28.30
C PRO A 84 32.72 2.85 28.02
N GLU A 85 31.85 3.17 29.01
CA GLU A 85 31.01 4.38 29.21
C GLU A 85 31.79 5.69 29.45
N PRO A 86 31.08 6.84 29.47
CA PRO A 86 31.27 7.77 30.57
C PRO A 86 29.98 8.27 31.27
N GLN A 87 30.05 8.17 32.60
CA GLN A 87 29.71 9.15 33.62
C GLN A 87 28.24 9.51 33.95
N ARG A 88 27.82 8.87 35.04
CA ARG A 88 26.68 9.10 35.93
C ARG A 88 26.97 10.26 36.90
N PHE A 89 26.08 11.25 36.97
CA PHE A 89 25.96 12.12 38.14
C PHE A 89 25.04 11.44 39.18
N GLN A 90 25.53 11.29 40.42
CA GLN A 90 24.77 10.90 41.62
C GLN A 90 24.57 12.17 42.48
N LEU A 91 23.45 12.40 43.17
CA LEU A 91 22.99 11.89 44.49
C LEU A 91 21.73 12.75 44.89
N PRO A 92 21.02 12.53 46.02
CA PRO A 92 21.14 11.48 47.04
C PRO A 92 19.82 10.75 47.39
N SER A 93 19.96 9.59 48.03
CA SER A 93 18.90 8.80 48.65
C SER A 93 18.77 9.11 50.15
N THR A 94 17.55 9.23 50.66
CA THR A 94 17.21 8.91 52.07
C THR A 94 15.74 8.46 52.14
N PRO A 95 15.39 7.37 52.84
CA PRO A 95 14.06 6.76 52.81
C PRO A 95 13.10 7.38 53.83
N PRO A 96 11.78 7.20 53.64
CA PRO A 96 11.03 6.63 54.75
C PRO A 96 9.95 5.60 54.33
N GLU A 97 9.81 4.62 55.21
CA GLU A 97 8.58 3.98 55.70
C GLU A 97 7.54 3.44 54.71
N THR A 98 7.42 2.11 54.79
CA THR A 98 6.21 1.31 54.58
C THR A 98 4.92 2.04 54.93
N ALA A 99 4.08 2.25 53.91
CA ALA A 99 2.63 2.33 54.04
C ALA A 99 2.01 1.31 53.08
N ASP A 100 1.42 0.29 53.68
CA ASP A 100 0.64 -0.75 53.04
C ASP A 100 -0.65 -0.11 52.49
N SER A 101 -0.82 -0.10 51.16
CA SER A 101 -2.12 0.05 50.48
C SER A 101 -2.02 -0.35 49.00
N PRO A 102 -2.82 -1.32 48.53
CA PRO A 102 -2.81 -1.78 47.16
C PRO A 102 -3.73 -0.91 46.31
N SER A 103 -3.15 -0.07 45.46
CA SER A 103 -3.88 0.58 44.36
C SER A 103 -3.22 0.21 43.05
N GLN A 104 -3.23 -1.08 42.70
CA GLN A 104 -3.10 -1.45 41.29
C GLN A 104 -4.34 -0.94 40.58
N ASP A 105 -4.20 0.16 39.83
CA ASP A 105 -5.18 0.62 38.84
C ASP A 105 -5.41 -0.51 37.82
N THR A 106 -6.31 -1.43 38.18
CA THR A 106 -6.66 -2.57 37.36
C THR A 106 -7.67 -2.09 36.35
N TYR A 107 -7.19 -1.74 35.17
CA TYR A 107 -8.03 -1.39 34.04
C TYR A 107 -9.06 -2.51 33.78
N SER A 108 -10.33 -2.16 33.70
CA SER A 108 -11.42 -3.07 33.33
C SER A 108 -11.97 -2.71 31.96
N VAL A 109 -12.13 -3.74 31.12
CA VAL A 109 -12.65 -3.60 29.75
C VAL A 109 -14.11 -3.09 29.79
N PRO A 110 -14.47 -2.02 29.05
CA PRO A 110 -15.80 -1.41 29.09
C PRO A 110 -16.81 -2.21 28.24
N TRP A 111 -17.13 -3.43 28.65
CA TRP A 111 -18.02 -4.35 27.93
C TRP A 111 -19.41 -3.76 27.64
N HIS A 112 -19.92 -2.89 28.51
CA HIS A 112 -21.22 -2.23 28.36
C HIS A 112 -21.28 -1.22 27.22
N ASN A 113 -20.12 -0.75 26.74
CA ASN A 113 -20.03 0.19 25.62
C ASN A 113 -19.98 -0.51 24.26
N PHE A 114 -19.87 -1.85 24.23
CA PHE A 114 -19.83 -2.59 22.97
C PHE A 114 -21.22 -2.65 22.33
N PRO A 115 -21.33 -2.62 20.98
CA PRO A 115 -22.62 -2.71 20.31
C PRO A 115 -23.37 -3.98 20.70
N SER A 116 -24.70 -3.90 20.84
CA SER A 116 -25.55 -5.02 21.26
C SER A 116 -25.31 -6.27 20.42
N LYS A 117 -25.20 -6.11 19.09
CA LYS A 117 -24.86 -7.17 18.15
C LYS A 117 -23.55 -7.90 18.50
N VAL A 118 -22.49 -7.16 18.82
CA VAL A 118 -21.18 -7.73 19.18
C VAL A 118 -21.28 -8.48 20.51
N MET A 119 -22.00 -7.92 21.48
CA MET A 119 -22.23 -8.56 22.77
C MET A 119 -23.08 -9.83 22.65
N ASP A 120 -24.06 -9.88 21.76
CA ASP A 120 -24.85 -11.08 21.46
C ASP A 120 -23.99 -12.17 20.79
N GLU A 121 -23.10 -11.80 19.88
CA GLU A 121 -22.14 -12.72 19.25
C GLU A 121 -21.13 -13.27 20.28
N LEU A 122 -20.61 -12.42 21.17
CA LEU A 122 -19.72 -12.79 22.28
C LEU A 122 -20.39 -13.75 23.26
N ARG A 123 -21.59 -13.41 23.75
CA ARG A 123 -22.38 -14.28 24.65
C ARG A 123 -22.77 -15.60 23.99
N GLY A 124 -23.08 -15.55 22.70
CA GLY A 124 -23.36 -16.71 21.87
C GLY A 124 -22.13 -17.56 21.55
N LYS A 125 -20.92 -17.18 22.01
CA LYS A 125 -19.64 -17.83 21.72
C LYS A 125 -19.38 -18.00 20.22
N LYS A 126 -19.94 -17.09 19.41
CA LYS A 126 -19.76 -17.07 17.95
C LYS A 126 -18.48 -16.34 17.61
N TYR A 127 -17.88 -16.72 16.48
CA TYR A 127 -16.70 -16.04 15.94
C TYR A 127 -17.04 -14.59 15.58
N ILE A 128 -16.27 -13.63 16.08
CA ILE A 128 -16.48 -12.22 15.76
C ILE A 128 -15.80 -11.88 14.43
N MET A 129 -16.60 -11.34 13.52
CA MET A 129 -16.13 -10.90 12.21
C MET A 129 -15.14 -9.73 12.32
N GLY A 130 -14.26 -9.59 11.32
CA GLY A 130 -13.17 -8.62 11.37
C GLY A 130 -13.60 -7.15 11.55
N LYS A 131 -14.80 -6.78 11.11
CA LYS A 131 -15.37 -5.43 11.32
C LYS A 131 -15.72 -5.20 12.80
N ASP A 132 -16.52 -6.10 13.34
CA ASP A 132 -17.06 -6.05 14.70
C ASP A 132 -15.92 -6.14 15.75
N ARG A 133 -14.87 -6.92 15.43
CA ARG A 133 -13.64 -6.96 16.24
C ARG A 133 -12.90 -5.63 16.28
N ARG A 134 -12.83 -4.90 15.16
CA ARG A 134 -12.15 -3.59 15.10
C ARG A 134 -12.89 -2.52 15.89
N GLU A 135 -14.22 -2.54 15.84
CA GLU A 135 -15.06 -1.61 16.60
C GLU A 135 -14.90 -1.80 18.10
N MET A 136 -14.87 -3.06 18.56
CA MET A 136 -14.52 -3.40 19.94
C MET A 136 -13.13 -2.89 20.34
N VAL A 137 -12.11 -3.15 19.52
CA VAL A 137 -10.74 -2.67 19.76
C VAL A 137 -10.67 -1.15 19.83
N GLN A 138 -11.45 -0.44 19.00
CA GLN A 138 -11.55 1.00 19.02
C GLN A 138 -12.07 1.52 20.36
N ILE A 139 -13.17 0.95 20.86
CA ILE A 139 -13.78 1.35 22.14
C ILE A 139 -12.79 1.13 23.30
N VAL A 140 -12.11 -0.02 23.34
CA VAL A 140 -11.11 -0.32 24.38
C VAL A 140 -9.92 0.64 24.30
N ALA A 141 -9.42 0.92 23.10
CA ALA A 141 -8.27 1.81 22.93
C ALA A 141 -8.60 3.26 23.32
N GLU A 142 -9.80 3.74 22.99
CA GLU A 142 -10.28 5.08 23.37
C GLU A 142 -10.47 5.20 24.88
N ASP A 143 -11.17 4.25 25.50
CA ASP A 143 -11.41 4.23 26.95
C ASP A 143 -10.09 4.14 27.74
N TYR A 144 -9.15 3.30 27.28
CA TYR A 144 -7.82 3.18 27.89
C TYR A 144 -7.03 4.50 27.81
N LEU A 145 -6.98 5.14 26.63
CA LEU A 145 -6.25 6.40 26.48
C LEU A 145 -6.92 7.57 27.21
N HIS A 146 -8.24 7.53 27.40
CA HIS A 146 -8.96 8.51 28.20
C HIS A 146 -8.57 8.43 29.68
N LYS A 147 -8.45 7.21 30.22
CA LYS A 147 -8.07 6.97 31.62
C LYS A 147 -6.56 7.08 31.87
N HIS A 148 -5.75 6.80 30.85
CA HIS A 148 -4.29 6.82 30.94
C HIS A 148 -3.68 7.70 29.84
N PRO A 149 -3.43 9.00 30.12
CA PRO A 149 -2.80 9.92 29.18
C PRO A 149 -1.31 9.56 29.01
N GLY A 150 -1.04 8.57 28.17
CA GLY A 150 0.30 8.02 27.97
C GLY A 150 0.33 7.01 26.84
N ARG A 151 1.51 6.70 26.27
CA ARG A 151 1.62 5.63 25.27
C ARG A 151 1.74 4.30 26.01
N PRO A 152 0.78 3.36 25.89
CA PRO A 152 0.95 2.04 26.48
C PRO A 152 2.11 1.31 25.80
N GLY A 153 2.98 0.72 26.60
CA GLY A 153 3.99 -0.21 26.11
C GLY A 153 3.36 -1.51 25.60
N ARG A 154 4.10 -2.26 24.78
CA ARG A 154 3.62 -3.53 24.19
C ARG A 154 3.15 -4.54 25.25
N GLN A 155 3.76 -4.54 26.43
CA GLN A 155 3.32 -5.38 27.54
C GLN A 155 1.89 -5.07 27.98
N LYS A 156 1.53 -3.79 28.08
CA LYS A 156 0.18 -3.39 28.46
C LYS A 156 -0.85 -3.74 27.39
N LEU A 157 -0.46 -3.70 26.12
CA LEU A 157 -1.31 -4.15 25.01
C LEU A 157 -1.57 -5.66 25.05
N ARG A 158 -0.59 -6.46 25.49
CA ARG A 158 -0.79 -7.90 25.75
C ARG A 158 -1.78 -8.12 26.88
N GLU A 159 -1.69 -7.37 27.97
CA GLU A 159 -2.66 -7.44 29.07
C GLU A 159 -4.08 -7.10 28.60
N LEU A 160 -4.24 -5.99 27.87
CA LEU A 160 -5.54 -5.60 27.29
C LEU A 160 -6.11 -6.69 26.38
N ALA A 161 -5.29 -7.23 25.48
CA ALA A 161 -5.72 -8.30 24.59
C ALA A 161 -6.07 -9.59 25.36
N SER A 162 -5.32 -9.92 26.40
CA SER A 162 -5.58 -11.08 27.27
C SER A 162 -6.91 -10.92 28.02
N MET A 163 -7.24 -9.73 28.51
CA MET A 163 -8.54 -9.47 29.15
C MET A 163 -9.71 -9.62 28.17
N ILE A 164 -9.54 -9.15 26.93
CA ILE A 164 -10.56 -9.27 25.88
C ILE A 164 -10.78 -10.74 25.48
N VAL A 165 -9.68 -11.42 25.14
CA VAL A 165 -9.72 -12.79 24.62
C VAL A 165 -10.05 -13.79 25.73
N GLY A 166 -9.52 -13.59 26.93
CA GLY A 166 -9.72 -14.47 28.08
C GLY A 166 -11.18 -14.57 28.53
N GLN A 167 -11.95 -13.49 28.35
CA GLN A 167 -13.38 -13.49 28.68
C GLN A 167 -14.22 -14.31 27.67
N TYR A 168 -13.85 -14.28 26.38
CA TYR A 168 -14.60 -14.96 25.31
C TYR A 168 -13.67 -15.69 24.32
N PRO A 169 -12.87 -16.68 24.75
CA PRO A 169 -11.81 -17.26 23.93
C PRO A 169 -12.33 -17.93 22.65
N ALA A 170 -13.51 -18.54 22.70
CA ALA A 170 -14.15 -19.17 21.54
C ALA A 170 -14.50 -18.17 20.41
N SER A 171 -14.78 -16.91 20.77
CA SER A 171 -15.16 -15.87 19.82
C SER A 171 -13.98 -15.28 19.04
N PHE A 172 -12.75 -15.48 19.55
CA PHE A 172 -11.51 -14.99 18.93
C PHE A 172 -10.65 -16.11 18.33
N LYS A 173 -10.90 -17.36 18.72
CA LYS A 173 -10.26 -18.53 18.13
C LYS A 173 -10.77 -18.74 16.71
N LEU A 174 -9.86 -18.60 15.74
CA LEU A 174 -10.14 -19.00 14.37
C LEU A 174 -10.26 -20.52 14.33
N THR A 175 -11.48 -21.03 14.24
CA THR A 175 -11.71 -22.43 13.87
C THR A 175 -12.09 -22.40 12.40
N GLU A 176 -11.16 -22.70 11.50
CA GLU A 176 -11.50 -22.74 10.08
C GLU A 176 -12.50 -23.89 9.80
N PRO A 177 -13.47 -23.67 8.90
CA PRO A 177 -14.30 -24.74 8.32
C PRO A 177 -13.51 -25.70 7.42
N PHE A 178 -12.24 -25.40 7.13
CA PHE A 178 -11.41 -26.13 6.17
C PHE A 178 -10.23 -26.78 6.89
N GLY A 179 -10.31 -28.09 7.06
CA GLY A 179 -9.27 -28.88 7.68
C GLY A 179 -7.94 -28.74 6.93
N ASN A 180 -6.93 -28.16 7.58
CA ASN A 180 -5.66 -28.84 7.87
C ASN A 180 -4.73 -27.95 8.71
N LYS A 181 -4.32 -28.51 9.86
CA LYS A 181 -3.44 -28.00 10.93
C LYS A 181 -3.98 -26.83 11.78
N PRO A 182 -3.96 -26.96 13.13
CA PRO A 182 -4.39 -25.89 14.01
C PRO A 182 -3.29 -24.83 14.10
N PHE A 183 -3.47 -23.69 13.43
CA PHE A 183 -2.89 -22.44 13.94
C PHE A 183 -3.71 -22.03 15.16
N ALA A 184 -3.54 -22.74 16.28
CA ALA A 184 -4.12 -22.34 17.55
C ALA A 184 -3.34 -21.14 18.11
N LYS A 185 -3.51 -19.98 17.49
CA LYS A 185 -3.36 -18.71 18.18
C LYS A 185 -4.76 -18.36 18.67
N ASP A 186 -4.92 -18.24 19.97
CA ASP A 186 -6.11 -17.80 20.72
C ASP A 186 -6.76 -16.48 20.25
N GLY A 187 -6.27 -15.86 19.17
CA GLY A 187 -6.72 -14.58 18.63
C GLY A 187 -6.05 -13.38 19.30
N SER A 188 -5.26 -13.57 20.37
CA SER A 188 -4.61 -12.50 21.14
C SER A 188 -3.67 -11.65 20.28
N GLU A 189 -2.80 -12.26 19.47
CA GLU A 189 -1.87 -11.53 18.61
C GLU A 189 -2.58 -10.64 17.58
N THR A 190 -3.76 -11.07 17.11
CA THR A 190 -4.58 -10.27 16.19
C THR A 190 -5.14 -9.05 16.90
N VAL A 191 -5.62 -9.22 18.14
CA VAL A 191 -6.13 -8.11 18.96
C VAL A 191 -4.99 -7.16 19.37
N ILE A 192 -3.81 -7.68 19.74
CA ILE A 192 -2.61 -6.89 20.05
C ILE A 192 -2.26 -5.98 18.87
N ARG A 193 -2.14 -6.54 17.66
CA ARG A 193 -1.79 -5.76 16.46
C ARG A 193 -2.83 -4.68 16.14
N GLN A 194 -4.11 -4.99 16.32
CA GLN A 194 -5.18 -4.01 16.10
C GLN A 194 -5.14 -2.88 17.15
N LEU A 195 -4.87 -3.20 18.42
CA LEU A 195 -4.68 -2.20 19.48
C LEU A 195 -3.46 -1.32 19.18
N GLU A 196 -2.34 -1.90 18.77
CA GLU A 196 -1.11 -1.18 18.37
C GLU A 196 -1.42 -0.15 17.26
N HIS A 197 -2.00 -0.60 16.15
CA HIS A 197 -2.32 0.28 15.02
C HIS A 197 -3.33 1.37 15.43
N ARG A 198 -4.33 1.05 16.24
CA ARG A 198 -5.36 2.02 16.64
C ARG A 198 -4.77 3.11 17.54
N ILE A 199 -3.95 2.73 18.51
CA ILE A 199 -3.28 3.67 19.42
C ILE A 199 -2.28 4.55 18.67
N GLU A 200 -1.54 3.98 17.73
CA GLU A 200 -0.64 4.73 16.84
C GLU A 200 -1.42 5.75 16.00
N ASN A 201 -2.53 5.34 15.38
CA ASN A 201 -3.38 6.23 14.59
C ASN A 201 -3.97 7.38 15.43
N MET A 202 -4.38 7.13 16.68
CA MET A 202 -4.94 8.16 17.56
C MET A 202 -3.89 9.15 18.06
N LYS A 203 -2.65 8.69 18.30
CA LYS A 203 -1.55 9.56 18.75
C LYS A 203 -0.84 10.26 17.59
N ARG A 204 -1.12 9.87 16.35
CA ARG A 204 -0.59 10.54 15.17
C ARG A 204 -1.12 11.98 15.17
N PRO A 205 -0.24 13.00 15.10
CA PRO A 205 -0.69 14.39 14.97
C PRO A 205 -1.65 14.49 13.79
N GLN A 206 -2.88 14.97 14.03
CA GLN A 206 -3.87 15.27 12.99
C GLN A 206 -3.48 16.55 12.24
N SER A 207 -2.24 16.64 11.76
CA SER A 207 -1.71 17.82 11.07
C SER A 207 -1.63 17.66 9.55
N SER A 208 -2.22 16.62 8.95
CA SER A 208 -1.86 16.24 7.58
C SER A 208 -3.03 15.92 6.64
N LEU A 209 -4.16 16.61 6.74
CA LEU A 209 -5.19 16.59 5.68
C LEU A 209 -5.46 17.96 5.03
N LYS A 210 -4.87 19.04 5.55
CA LYS A 210 -4.97 20.38 4.95
C LYS A 210 -3.56 20.94 4.82
N ARG A 211 -3.02 21.01 3.59
CA ARG A 211 -1.95 21.97 3.32
C ARG A 211 -2.57 23.35 3.59
N ARG A 212 -2.22 23.98 4.72
CA ARG A 212 -2.49 25.39 4.92
C ARG A 212 -1.47 26.13 4.05
N ALA A 213 -1.92 27.02 3.18
CA ALA A 213 -1.07 28.06 2.62
C ALA A 213 -0.45 28.81 3.81
N GLY A 214 0.88 28.77 3.95
CA GLY A 214 1.61 29.42 5.03
C GLY A 214 1.89 30.88 4.67
N GLY A 215 1.66 31.79 5.62
CA GLY A 215 2.01 33.20 5.46
C GLY A 215 3.52 33.46 5.35
N GLU A 216 3.85 34.67 4.88
CA GLU A 216 5.10 35.22 4.31
C GLU A 216 6.46 34.92 4.98
N ASN A 217 6.57 34.10 6.02
CA ASN A 217 7.84 33.83 6.70
C ASN A 217 8.06 32.35 7.03
N SER A 218 8.00 31.47 6.03
CA SER A 218 8.41 30.07 6.20
C SER A 218 9.89 29.88 5.81
N THR A 219 10.71 29.42 6.76
CA THR A 219 12.06 28.93 6.46
C THR A 219 11.96 27.59 5.73
N LYS A 220 12.83 27.36 4.72
CA LYS A 220 12.86 26.12 3.91
C LYS A 220 12.82 24.89 4.84
N LYS A 221 11.68 24.22 4.91
CA LYS A 221 11.47 23.06 5.78
C LYS A 221 12.25 21.87 5.23
N ARG A 222 12.94 21.14 6.12
CA ARG A 222 13.62 19.89 5.73
C ARG A 222 12.62 18.91 5.12
N PRO A 223 12.98 18.19 4.05
CA PRO A 223 12.09 17.22 3.41
C PRO A 223 11.72 16.12 4.41
N ARG A 224 10.44 15.71 4.41
CA ARG A 224 9.98 14.59 5.23
C ARG A 224 10.23 13.27 4.49
N ASN A 225 10.32 12.18 5.22
CA ASN A 225 10.43 10.83 4.64
C ASN A 225 9.25 10.50 3.68
N SER A 226 8.08 11.14 3.86
CA SER A 226 6.96 11.03 2.94
C SER A 226 7.22 11.68 1.59
N ASP A 227 7.98 12.77 1.57
CA ASP A 227 8.23 13.58 0.39
C ASP A 227 9.24 12.87 -0.54
N LEU A 228 10.08 12.00 0.04
CA LEU A 228 11.08 11.18 -0.67
C LEU A 228 10.53 9.82 -1.15
N TYR A 229 9.35 9.41 -0.69
CA TYR A 229 8.87 8.05 -0.93
C TYR A 229 8.63 7.78 -2.42
N GLY A 230 9.34 6.80 -2.98
CA GLY A 230 9.24 6.41 -4.38
C GLY A 230 9.92 7.36 -5.38
N CYS A 231 10.55 8.44 -4.92
CA CYS A 231 11.27 9.39 -5.76
C CYS A 231 12.78 9.11 -5.70
N VAL A 232 13.43 9.03 -6.87
CA VAL A 232 14.89 8.84 -7.00
C VAL A 232 15.64 10.16 -7.19
N ALA A 233 14.94 11.21 -7.66
CA ALA A 233 15.53 12.52 -7.95
C ALA A 233 14.67 13.68 -7.39
N TRP A 234 14.29 13.60 -6.12
CA TRP A 234 13.40 14.57 -5.45
C TRP A 234 14.03 15.97 -5.27
N ASP A 235 15.27 16.01 -4.78
CA ASP A 235 16.02 17.23 -4.48
C ASP A 235 17.47 17.10 -4.99
N PRO A 236 17.67 17.22 -6.32
CA PRO A 236 18.98 17.07 -6.93
C PRO A 236 19.91 18.23 -6.54
N ILE A 237 21.16 17.90 -6.20
CA ILE A 237 22.19 18.90 -5.89
C ILE A 237 22.60 19.58 -7.20
N ILE A 238 22.69 20.91 -7.20
CA ILE A 238 23.35 21.64 -8.29
C ILE A 238 24.84 21.36 -8.19
N GLU A 239 25.37 20.58 -9.13
CA GLU A 239 26.79 20.24 -9.17
C GLU A 239 27.64 21.51 -9.32
N GLY A 240 28.76 21.59 -8.60
CA GLY A 240 29.59 22.81 -8.53
C GLY A 240 30.23 23.24 -9.86
N THR A 241 30.11 22.43 -10.92
CA THR A 241 30.50 22.75 -12.29
C THR A 241 29.47 23.61 -13.02
N VAL A 242 28.21 23.66 -12.54
CA VAL A 242 27.12 24.41 -13.15
C VAL A 242 26.77 25.61 -12.27
N CYS A 243 26.92 26.82 -12.82
CA CYS A 243 26.58 28.05 -12.13
C CYS A 243 25.06 28.22 -12.06
N ARG A 244 24.53 28.68 -10.92
CA ARG A 244 23.07 28.85 -10.73
C ARG A 244 22.50 29.90 -11.67
N GLU A 245 23.27 30.96 -11.90
CA GLU A 245 22.97 32.05 -12.83
C GLU A 245 22.79 31.53 -14.26
N ASP A 246 23.58 30.54 -14.69
CA ASP A 246 23.43 29.90 -16.01
C ASP A 246 22.11 29.13 -16.12
N LEU A 247 21.69 28.44 -15.04
CA LEU A 247 20.41 27.74 -15.02
C LEU A 247 19.23 28.72 -15.09
N LEU A 248 19.34 29.88 -14.42
CA LEU A 248 18.32 30.93 -14.49
C LEU A 248 18.24 31.54 -15.91
N SER A 249 19.37 31.75 -16.57
CA SER A 249 19.42 32.18 -17.97
C SER A 249 18.71 31.17 -18.89
N LYS A 250 18.99 29.88 -18.73
CA LYS A 250 18.31 28.80 -19.48
C LYS A 250 16.81 28.72 -19.21
N ARG A 251 16.36 29.02 -17.98
CA ARG A 251 14.93 29.16 -17.67
C ARG A 251 14.33 30.31 -18.48
N ASP A 252 14.98 31.46 -18.54
CA ASP A 252 14.47 32.62 -19.27
C ASP A 252 14.41 32.35 -20.79
N ASP A 253 15.36 31.60 -21.33
CA ASP A 253 15.31 31.09 -22.71
C ASP A 253 14.12 30.15 -22.93
N LEU A 254 13.85 29.22 -22.00
CA LEU A 254 12.66 28.37 -22.06
C LEU A 254 11.36 29.19 -22.02
N LYS A 255 11.27 30.19 -21.13
CA LYS A 255 10.09 31.07 -21.05
C LYS A 255 9.87 31.83 -22.35
N ARG A 256 10.93 32.38 -22.94
CA ARG A 256 10.89 33.06 -24.24
C ARG A 256 10.44 32.11 -25.33
N ALA A 257 11.07 30.93 -25.41
CA ALA A 257 10.78 29.92 -26.42
C ALA A 257 9.34 29.40 -26.36
N PHE A 258 8.74 29.37 -25.17
CA PHE A 258 7.33 29.03 -25.03
C PHE A 258 6.41 30.08 -25.68
N GLN A 259 6.77 31.35 -25.61
CA GLN A 259 6.01 32.46 -26.20
C GLN A 259 6.22 32.56 -27.70
N THR A 260 7.46 32.44 -28.17
CA THR A 260 7.85 32.61 -29.59
C THR A 260 7.71 31.33 -30.40
N ARG A 261 7.68 30.17 -29.74
CA ARG A 261 7.70 28.83 -30.37
C ARG A 261 8.88 28.65 -31.34
N ASP A 262 10.02 29.28 -31.03
CA ASP A 262 11.21 29.35 -31.89
C ASP A 262 12.20 28.20 -31.67
N LEU A 263 12.12 27.48 -30.56
CA LEU A 263 12.96 26.32 -30.28
C LEU A 263 12.33 25.02 -30.76
N GLN A 264 13.17 24.16 -31.33
CA GLN A 264 12.81 22.77 -31.63
C GLN A 264 12.60 21.98 -30.33
N GLU A 265 11.71 20.99 -30.38
CA GLU A 265 11.33 20.19 -29.21
C GLU A 265 12.52 19.48 -28.55
N SER A 266 13.50 19.01 -29.34
CA SER A 266 14.72 18.38 -28.82
C SER A 266 15.58 19.34 -28.00
N SER A 267 15.69 20.60 -28.43
CA SER A 267 16.38 21.67 -27.69
C SER A 267 15.64 22.00 -26.40
N VAL A 268 14.30 22.08 -26.44
CA VAL A 268 13.47 22.29 -25.25
C VAL A 268 13.68 21.14 -24.25
N ARG A 269 13.63 19.88 -24.67
CA ARG A 269 13.87 18.72 -23.79
C ARG A 269 15.26 18.76 -23.15
N LYS A 270 16.28 19.15 -23.90
CA LYS A 270 17.64 19.33 -23.38
C LYS A 270 17.68 20.40 -22.29
N LEU A 271 17.16 21.59 -22.56
CA LEU A 271 17.11 22.70 -21.58
C LEU A 271 16.28 22.32 -20.35
N MET A 272 15.14 21.66 -20.52
CA MET A 272 14.31 21.14 -19.41
C MET A 272 15.08 20.12 -18.57
N THR A 273 15.92 19.28 -19.19
CA THR A 273 16.73 18.29 -18.46
C THR A 273 17.85 18.95 -17.65
N GLU A 274 18.52 19.94 -18.23
CA GLU A 274 19.62 20.69 -17.61
C GLU A 274 19.11 21.57 -16.44
N THR A 275 17.94 22.16 -16.59
CA THR A 275 17.31 23.02 -15.56
C THR A 275 16.49 22.26 -14.53
N TYR A 276 16.47 20.93 -14.58
CA TYR A 276 15.72 20.08 -13.65
C TYR A 276 15.95 20.43 -12.16
N PRO A 277 17.17 20.75 -11.67
CA PRO A 277 17.36 21.10 -10.27
C PRO A 277 16.57 22.34 -9.82
N ILE A 278 16.54 23.39 -10.62
CA ILE A 278 15.83 24.62 -10.28
C ILE A 278 14.31 24.52 -10.54
N GLN A 279 13.87 23.57 -11.38
CA GLN A 279 12.45 23.18 -11.44
C GLN A 279 12.01 22.51 -10.13
N ARG A 280 12.82 21.61 -9.57
CA ARG A 280 12.52 20.97 -8.28
C ARG A 280 12.59 21.96 -7.12
N GLU A 281 13.48 22.95 -7.16
CA GLU A 281 13.56 23.99 -6.13
C GLU A 281 12.20 24.70 -5.93
N ILE A 282 11.56 25.12 -7.02
CA ILE A 282 10.25 25.78 -6.96
C ILE A 282 9.09 24.79 -6.69
N LEU A 283 9.14 23.57 -7.23
CA LEU A 283 8.12 22.54 -7.01
C LEU A 283 8.13 21.95 -5.59
N ASN A 284 9.29 21.96 -4.93
CA ASN A 284 9.45 21.50 -3.54
C ASN A 284 9.03 22.57 -2.54
N ASP A 285 8.90 23.83 -2.97
CA ASP A 285 8.41 24.91 -2.13
C ASP A 285 6.88 24.80 -1.96
N ALA A 286 6.46 24.48 -0.73
CA ALA A 286 5.06 24.27 -0.40
C ALA A 286 4.22 25.54 -0.46
N ASP A 287 4.85 26.72 -0.42
CA ASP A 287 4.17 28.01 -0.42
C ASP A 287 4.08 28.61 -1.83
N THR A 288 4.75 28.02 -2.84
CA THR A 288 4.64 28.50 -4.22
C THR A 288 3.30 28.08 -4.84
N PRO A 289 2.45 29.04 -5.28
CA PRO A 289 1.20 28.73 -5.98
C PRO A 289 1.45 28.09 -7.35
N ILE A 290 0.58 27.18 -7.79
CA ILE A 290 0.73 26.52 -9.10
C ILE A 290 0.74 27.51 -10.28
N GLY A 291 0.06 28.66 -10.15
CA GLY A 291 0.09 29.73 -11.15
C GLY A 291 1.50 30.28 -11.37
N VAL A 292 2.26 30.49 -10.29
CA VAL A 292 3.66 30.94 -10.37
C VAL A 292 4.53 29.88 -11.02
N VAL A 293 4.32 28.60 -10.69
CA VAL A 293 5.04 27.49 -11.35
C VAL A 293 4.76 27.48 -12.85
N LYS A 294 3.50 27.72 -13.25
CA LYS A 294 3.09 27.77 -14.67
C LYS A 294 3.73 28.93 -15.41
N ASP A 295 3.85 30.09 -14.78
CA ASP A 295 4.49 31.25 -15.38
C ASP A 295 6.01 31.09 -15.50
N GLU A 296 6.65 30.46 -14.51
CA GLU A 296 8.10 30.24 -14.50
C GLU A 296 8.53 29.04 -15.35
N TRP A 297 7.70 27.99 -15.43
CA TRP A 297 8.00 26.72 -16.11
C TRP A 297 6.83 26.24 -16.97
N PRO A 298 6.43 26.99 -18.01
CA PRO A 298 5.23 26.68 -18.78
C PRO A 298 5.30 25.30 -19.48
N PHE A 299 6.49 24.86 -19.88
CA PHE A 299 6.68 23.54 -20.49
C PHE A 299 6.40 22.37 -19.54
N LEU A 300 6.47 22.52 -18.20
CA LEU A 300 6.04 21.46 -17.27
C LEU A 300 4.55 21.11 -17.41
N PHE A 301 3.79 22.01 -18.02
CA PHE A 301 2.36 21.88 -18.26
C PHE A 301 2.03 21.42 -19.70
N GLU A 302 3.04 21.00 -20.46
CA GLU A 302 2.86 20.26 -21.70
C GLU A 302 3.11 18.76 -21.46
N VAL A 303 2.26 17.91 -22.04
CA VAL A 303 2.23 16.46 -21.78
C VAL A 303 3.60 15.78 -21.90
N PRO A 304 4.39 16.01 -22.97
CA PRO A 304 5.66 15.29 -23.14
C PRO A 304 6.68 15.63 -22.04
N HIS A 305 6.78 16.90 -21.67
CA HIS A 305 7.73 17.38 -20.68
C HIS A 305 7.29 17.04 -19.24
N LEU A 306 5.98 17.02 -18.96
CA LEU A 306 5.48 16.51 -17.68
C LEU A 306 5.90 15.06 -17.47
N PHE A 307 5.72 14.21 -18.49
CA PHE A 307 6.08 12.80 -18.37
C PHE A 307 7.58 12.57 -18.32
N ASP A 308 8.39 13.35 -19.04
CA ASP A 308 9.85 13.32 -18.89
C ASP A 308 10.27 13.70 -17.47
N HIS A 309 9.70 14.79 -16.93
CA HIS A 309 9.99 15.25 -15.56
C HIS A 309 9.58 14.19 -14.52
N ALA A 310 8.37 13.62 -14.64
CA ALA A 310 7.90 12.56 -13.76
C ALA A 310 8.75 11.29 -13.87
N SER A 311 9.21 10.94 -15.08
CA SER A 311 10.07 9.77 -15.29
C SER A 311 11.44 9.95 -14.65
N LYS A 312 12.01 11.16 -14.73
CA LYS A 312 13.26 11.50 -14.03
C LYS A 312 13.07 11.48 -12.51
N LEU A 313 11.95 11.99 -12.01
CA LEU A 313 11.62 12.00 -10.58
C LEU A 313 11.49 10.59 -10.00
N LEU A 314 10.78 9.70 -10.70
CA LEU A 314 10.43 8.35 -10.22
C LEU A 314 11.43 7.26 -10.65
N GLY A 315 12.27 7.53 -11.65
CA GLY A 315 13.26 6.59 -12.18
C GLY A 315 12.71 5.58 -13.18
N PHE A 316 11.46 5.72 -13.62
CA PHE A 316 10.83 4.88 -14.64
C PHE A 316 9.73 5.63 -15.39
N SER A 317 9.41 5.20 -16.62
CA SER A 317 8.30 5.77 -17.39
C SER A 317 6.96 5.42 -16.78
N VAL A 318 6.26 6.44 -16.27
CA VAL A 318 4.92 6.30 -15.67
C VAL A 318 3.92 5.73 -16.66
N GLN A 319 3.95 6.21 -17.91
CA GLN A 319 3.03 5.78 -18.96
C GLN A 319 3.23 4.30 -19.28
N ASN A 320 4.47 3.88 -19.53
CA ASN A 320 4.77 2.50 -19.89
C ASN A 320 4.48 1.55 -18.72
N LYS A 321 4.83 1.97 -17.49
CA LYS A 321 4.57 1.17 -16.31
C LYS A 321 3.06 1.00 -16.07
N LEU A 322 2.28 2.06 -16.22
CA LEU A 322 0.83 2.00 -16.09
C LEU A 322 0.21 1.07 -17.14
N ALA A 323 0.57 1.23 -18.42
CA ALA A 323 0.08 0.37 -19.50
C ALA A 323 0.43 -1.11 -19.28
N GLN A 324 1.65 -1.39 -18.82
CA GLN A 324 2.09 -2.74 -18.50
C GLN A 324 1.32 -3.35 -17.32
N GLU A 325 1.02 -2.58 -16.28
CA GLU A 325 0.27 -3.08 -15.13
C GLU A 325 -1.21 -3.25 -15.43
N LEU A 326 -1.81 -2.35 -16.24
CA LEU A 326 -3.19 -2.48 -16.71
C LEU A 326 -3.38 -3.73 -17.55
N SER A 327 -2.54 -3.96 -18.57
CA SER A 327 -2.65 -5.17 -19.41
C SER A 327 -2.55 -6.49 -18.63
N LYS A 328 -1.86 -6.51 -17.49
CA LYS A 328 -1.76 -7.69 -16.61
C LYS A 328 -2.93 -7.86 -15.66
N LYS A 329 -3.50 -6.76 -15.15
CA LYS A 329 -4.41 -6.78 -13.99
C LYS A 329 -5.83 -6.37 -14.32
N GLU A 330 -6.06 -5.66 -15.43
CA GLU A 330 -7.36 -5.11 -15.80
C GLU A 330 -8.45 -6.17 -15.83
N LYS A 331 -8.22 -7.29 -16.52
CA LYS A 331 -9.19 -8.39 -16.57
C LYS A 331 -9.52 -8.92 -15.16
N GLY A 332 -8.51 -9.19 -14.33
CA GLY A 332 -8.72 -9.70 -12.98
C GLY A 332 -9.45 -8.71 -12.06
N ILE A 333 -9.22 -7.41 -12.25
CA ILE A 333 -9.95 -6.35 -11.52
C ILE A 333 -11.40 -6.30 -12.01
N ASN A 334 -11.64 -6.33 -13.32
CA ASN A 334 -13.00 -6.36 -13.88
C ASN A 334 -13.78 -7.59 -13.42
N ASP A 335 -13.20 -8.79 -13.54
CA ASP A 335 -13.81 -10.04 -13.07
C ASP A 335 -14.18 -9.96 -11.57
N PHE A 336 -13.30 -9.37 -10.75
CA PHE A 336 -13.56 -9.15 -9.34
C PHE A 336 -14.70 -8.16 -9.09
N LEU A 337 -14.70 -7.01 -9.79
CA LEU A 337 -15.76 -6.00 -9.66
C LEU A 337 -17.11 -6.54 -10.09
N ASP A 338 -17.16 -7.29 -11.20
CA ASP A 338 -18.36 -7.97 -11.68
C ASP A 338 -18.89 -8.99 -10.67
N SER A 339 -18.01 -9.78 -10.03
CA SER A 339 -18.40 -10.70 -8.95
C SER A 339 -19.04 -10.00 -7.75
N LYS A 340 -18.80 -8.69 -7.59
CA LYS A 340 -19.40 -7.84 -6.55
C LYS A 340 -20.62 -7.07 -7.03
N GLY A 341 -21.10 -7.34 -8.25
CA GLY A 341 -22.22 -6.63 -8.87
C GLY A 341 -21.88 -5.22 -9.33
N MET A 342 -20.59 -4.88 -9.39
CA MET A 342 -20.10 -3.57 -9.83
C MET A 342 -19.76 -3.63 -11.32
N LYS A 343 -20.76 -3.73 -12.19
CA LYS A 343 -20.56 -3.75 -13.64
C LYS A 343 -19.79 -2.50 -14.07
N THR A 344 -18.58 -2.69 -14.58
CA THR A 344 -17.77 -1.63 -15.19
C THR A 344 -18.03 -1.61 -16.70
N GLY A 345 -18.14 -0.41 -17.27
CA GLY A 345 -18.11 -0.26 -18.72
C GLY A 345 -16.70 -0.53 -19.27
N GLU A 346 -16.54 -0.47 -20.59
CA GLU A 346 -15.24 -0.64 -21.23
C GLU A 346 -14.34 0.59 -21.04
N GLY A 347 -13.04 0.34 -20.84
CA GLY A 347 -12.00 1.38 -20.78
C GLY A 347 -11.55 1.81 -19.38
N THR A 348 -10.37 2.42 -19.32
CA THR A 348 -9.65 2.77 -18.09
C THR A 348 -10.45 3.67 -17.13
N ILE A 349 -11.25 4.61 -17.64
CA ILE A 349 -12.07 5.50 -16.80
C ILE A 349 -13.17 4.72 -16.10
N GLN A 350 -13.82 3.79 -16.82
CA GLN A 350 -14.88 2.97 -16.24
C GLN A 350 -14.32 2.01 -15.20
N LEU A 351 -13.13 1.45 -15.45
CA LEU A 351 -12.39 0.68 -14.46
C LEU A 351 -12.13 1.48 -13.18
N ILE A 352 -11.62 2.72 -13.29
CA ILE A 352 -11.39 3.61 -12.14
C ILE A 352 -12.70 3.92 -11.42
N CYS A 353 -13.78 4.24 -12.16
CA CYS A 353 -15.10 4.46 -11.58
C CYS A 353 -15.64 3.23 -10.84
N GLY A 354 -15.39 2.01 -11.35
CA GLY A 354 -15.75 0.76 -10.69
C GLY A 354 -14.99 0.53 -9.38
N ILE A 355 -13.68 0.79 -9.40
CA ILE A 355 -12.83 0.73 -8.20
C ILE A 355 -13.34 1.73 -7.15
N ALA A 356 -13.59 2.98 -7.52
CA ALA A 356 -14.12 4.00 -6.62
C ALA A 356 -15.47 3.56 -6.01
N LYS A 357 -16.40 3.06 -6.83
CA LYS A 357 -17.69 2.53 -6.37
C LYS A 357 -17.53 1.39 -5.37
N TYR A 358 -16.61 0.45 -5.61
CA TYR A 358 -16.33 -0.66 -4.70
C TYR A 358 -15.86 -0.17 -3.32
N PHE A 359 -15.02 0.86 -3.28
CA PHE A 359 -14.58 1.49 -2.03
C PHE A 359 -15.56 2.52 -1.45
N LYS A 360 -16.72 2.72 -2.09
CA LYS A 360 -17.72 3.75 -1.74
C LYS A 360 -17.15 5.17 -1.78
N GLU A 361 -16.20 5.38 -2.68
CA GLU A 361 -15.62 6.68 -2.96
C GLU A 361 -16.38 7.35 -4.10
N ASP A 362 -16.47 8.67 -4.02
CA ASP A 362 -17.13 9.48 -5.02
C ASP A 362 -16.16 9.77 -6.18
N SER A 363 -16.32 9.05 -7.29
CA SER A 363 -15.49 9.24 -8.48
C SER A 363 -15.64 10.64 -9.10
N TYR A 364 -16.73 11.37 -8.81
CA TYR A 364 -16.92 12.74 -9.31
C TYR A 364 -15.98 13.75 -8.66
N LYS A 365 -15.35 13.39 -7.52
CA LYS A 365 -14.28 14.20 -6.94
C LYS A 365 -12.97 14.12 -7.74
N LEU A 366 -12.78 13.02 -8.47
CA LEU A 366 -11.62 12.82 -9.35
C LEU A 366 -11.92 13.28 -10.78
N PHE A 367 -13.12 12.97 -11.28
CA PHE A 367 -13.60 13.34 -12.60
C PHE A 367 -14.75 14.34 -12.48
N ASP A 368 -14.44 15.63 -12.61
CA ASP A 368 -15.47 16.65 -12.65
C ASP A 368 -16.08 16.66 -14.06
N LYS A 369 -17.27 16.04 -14.17
CA LYS A 369 -18.06 15.97 -15.41
C LYS A 369 -18.97 17.19 -15.54
N LYS A 370 -18.45 18.39 -15.33
CA LYS A 370 -19.12 19.56 -15.86
C LYS A 370 -18.95 19.50 -17.37
N GLU A 371 -20.06 19.35 -18.11
CA GLU A 371 -20.06 19.70 -19.53
C GLU A 371 -19.58 21.14 -19.60
N ILE A 372 -18.33 21.33 -20.03
CA ILE A 372 -17.81 22.65 -20.36
C ILE A 372 -18.54 23.05 -21.65
N SER A 373 -19.79 23.51 -21.50
CA SER A 373 -20.31 24.61 -22.31
C SER A 373 -19.23 25.68 -22.31
N ALA A 374 -19.04 26.34 -23.44
CA ALA A 374 -17.95 27.26 -23.70
C ALA A 374 -18.03 28.57 -22.87
N ASP A 375 -18.44 28.51 -21.61
CA ASP A 375 -18.55 29.65 -20.71
C ASP A 375 -17.31 29.81 -19.82
N PRO A 376 -16.68 31.00 -19.80
CA PRO A 376 -15.45 31.28 -19.07
C PRO A 376 -15.62 31.46 -17.54
N GLU A 377 -16.83 31.31 -16.98
CA GLU A 377 -17.14 31.63 -15.57
C GLU A 377 -17.29 30.42 -14.63
N VAL A 378 -16.94 29.20 -15.07
CA VAL A 378 -17.02 28.04 -14.17
C VAL A 378 -15.90 28.12 -13.13
N GLU A 379 -16.25 28.42 -11.86
CA GLU A 379 -15.36 28.27 -10.72
C GLU A 379 -14.81 26.83 -10.68
N LEU A 380 -13.50 26.71 -10.90
CA LEU A 380 -12.79 25.44 -10.86
C LEU A 380 -12.47 25.06 -9.41
N PRO A 381 -12.56 23.78 -9.04
CA PRO A 381 -12.25 23.34 -7.69
C PRO A 381 -10.76 23.60 -7.37
N VAL A 382 -10.51 23.99 -6.12
CA VAL A 382 -9.15 24.11 -5.58
C VAL A 382 -8.46 22.75 -5.49
N THR A 383 -9.24 21.67 -5.33
CA THR A 383 -8.69 20.31 -5.29
C THR A 383 -8.38 19.83 -6.70
N PRO A 384 -7.22 19.17 -6.93
CA PRO A 384 -6.88 18.57 -8.21
C PRO A 384 -8.00 17.69 -8.76
N CYS A 385 -8.44 17.96 -9.99
CA CYS A 385 -9.44 17.13 -10.67
C CYS A 385 -9.19 17.06 -12.18
N ILE A 386 -9.78 16.04 -12.79
CA ILE A 386 -9.79 15.82 -14.23
C ILE A 386 -11.16 16.28 -14.75
N LEU A 387 -11.14 17.27 -15.63
CA LEU A 387 -12.31 17.75 -16.36
C LEU A 387 -12.48 16.90 -17.61
N VAL A 388 -13.67 16.32 -17.78
CA VAL A 388 -14.00 15.45 -18.91
C VAL A 388 -14.89 16.22 -19.89
N ARG A 389 -14.42 16.42 -21.13
CA ARG A 389 -15.17 17.07 -22.22
C ARG A 389 -15.46 16.04 -23.31
N GLY A 390 -16.68 15.52 -23.34
CA GLY A 390 -17.05 14.40 -24.22
C GLY A 390 -16.24 13.14 -23.92
N ASP A 391 -16.14 12.23 -24.89
CA ASP A 391 -15.61 10.88 -24.65
C ASP A 391 -14.07 10.79 -24.64
N GLN A 392 -13.34 11.81 -25.11
CA GLN A 392 -11.88 11.73 -25.30
C GLN A 392 -11.07 13.01 -25.06
N GLN A 393 -11.67 14.10 -24.56
CA GLN A 393 -10.91 15.31 -24.22
C GLN A 393 -10.85 15.48 -22.71
N PHE A 394 -9.62 15.59 -22.19
CA PHE A 394 -9.38 15.76 -20.77
C PHE A 394 -8.63 17.07 -20.52
N LYS A 395 -9.01 17.75 -19.44
CA LYS A 395 -8.22 18.86 -18.91
C LYS A 395 -7.95 18.61 -17.44
N ILE A 396 -6.85 19.17 -16.95
CA ILE A 396 -6.49 19.07 -15.53
C ILE A 396 -6.68 20.44 -14.91
N ALA A 397 -7.38 20.48 -13.77
CA ALA A 397 -7.47 21.64 -12.92
C ALA A 397 -6.66 21.42 -11.64
N LEU A 398 -5.84 22.39 -11.27
CA LEU A 398 -5.05 22.43 -10.04
C LEU A 398 -5.18 23.82 -9.42
N ASP A 399 -5.46 23.91 -8.11
CA ASP A 399 -5.65 25.17 -7.37
C ASP A 399 -6.59 26.17 -8.07
N GLY A 400 -7.69 25.69 -8.65
CA GLY A 400 -8.65 26.54 -9.36
C GLY A 400 -8.17 27.05 -10.73
N LEU A 401 -7.03 26.57 -11.23
CA LEU A 401 -6.48 26.94 -12.54
C LEU A 401 -6.53 25.77 -13.51
N LEU A 402 -6.88 26.08 -14.76
CA LEU A 402 -6.74 25.14 -15.87
C LEU A 402 -5.25 25.04 -16.27
N VAL A 403 -4.66 23.88 -16.02
CA VAL A 403 -3.21 23.71 -16.16
C VAL A 403 -2.80 22.91 -17.40
N MET A 404 -3.60 21.95 -17.86
CA MET A 404 -3.30 21.16 -19.07
C MET A 404 -4.51 21.08 -19.99
N THR A 405 -4.26 21.23 -21.30
CA THR A 405 -5.21 20.93 -22.37
C THR A 405 -4.71 19.72 -23.14
N THR A 406 -5.34 18.55 -22.97
CA THR A 406 -5.12 17.45 -23.90
C THR A 406 -6.06 17.63 -25.08
N SER A 407 -5.50 17.92 -26.26
CA SER A 407 -6.14 17.51 -27.53
C SER A 407 -6.28 15.98 -27.51
N PRO A 408 -7.27 15.40 -28.21
CA PRO A 408 -7.69 14.02 -27.99
C PRO A 408 -6.48 13.10 -27.94
N LEU A 409 -6.41 12.31 -26.86
CA LEU A 409 -5.33 11.37 -26.61
C LEU A 409 -5.01 10.64 -27.92
N PRO A 410 -3.75 10.58 -28.37
CA PRO A 410 -3.41 9.62 -29.40
C PRO A 410 -3.87 8.27 -28.85
N LEU A 411 -4.70 7.60 -29.64
CA LEU A 411 -5.25 6.27 -29.38
C LEU A 411 -4.20 5.47 -28.62
N TRP A 412 -4.52 5.09 -27.38
CA TRP A 412 -3.73 4.09 -26.69
C TRP A 412 -3.67 2.88 -27.64
N PRO A 413 -2.47 2.32 -27.91
CA PRO A 413 -2.38 1.09 -28.68
C PRO A 413 -3.13 -0.06 -27.99
#